data_AF-A0A352IBW3-F1
#
_entry.id   AF-A0A352IBW3-F1
#
_cell.length_a   1.000
_cell.length_b   1.000
_cell.length_c   1.000
_cell.angle_alpha   90.00
_cell.angle_beta   90.00
_cell.angle_gamma   90.00
#
_symmetry.space_group_name_H-M   'P 1'
#
loop_
_entity.id
_entity.type
_entity.pdbx_description
1 polymer ?
#
loop_
_entity_poly.entity_id
_entity_poly.type
_entity_poly.pdbx_seq_one_letter_code
_entity_poly.pdbx_strand_id
1 'polypeptide(L)' 'MANYYSDRKEIRFELENSPLMQRIVELKERAYEDKDQYDEAPQDFADAMDNYERVLDVVGDITANV' A
#
# COMPACT_ATOMS: atom_id res chain seq x y z
N MET A 1 17.31 -10.83 1.53
CA MET A 1 17.77 -9.46 1.22
C MET A 1 17.37 -8.60 2.39
N ALA A 2 18.16 -7.60 2.80
CA ALA A 2 17.69 -6.65 3.80
C ALA A 2 16.55 -5.84 3.18
N ASN A 3 15.47 -5.61 3.91
CA ASN A 3 14.33 -4.85 3.43
C ASN A 3 13.61 -4.24 4.63
N TYR A 4 13.67 -2.91 4.78
CA TYR A 4 13.13 -2.25 5.97
C TYR A 4 11.61 -2.37 6.14
N TYR A 5 10.89 -2.68 5.07
CA TYR A 5 9.46 -2.93 5.10
C TYR A 5 9.14 -4.36 5.56
N SER A 6 9.75 -5.38 4.95
CA SER A 6 9.44 -6.78 5.29
C SER A 6 10.18 -7.31 6.52
N ASP A 7 11.31 -6.70 6.91
CA ASP A 7 12.05 -7.03 8.13
C ASP A 7 11.30 -6.59 9.40
N ARG A 8 10.38 -5.62 9.30
CA ARG A 8 9.56 -5.10 10.41
C ARG A 8 8.10 -5.48 10.25
N LYS A 9 7.76 -6.66 10.78
CA LYS A 9 6.40 -7.25 10.68
C LYS A 9 5.32 -6.35 11.27
N GLU A 10 5.65 -5.45 12.19
CA GLU A 10 4.72 -4.51 12.79
C GLU A 10 4.13 -3.52 11.77
N ILE A 11 4.92 -3.15 10.75
CA ILE A 11 4.47 -2.20 9.71
C ILE A 11 3.35 -2.84 8.89
N ARG A 12 3.57 -4.07 8.43
CA ARG A 12 2.56 -4.86 7.72
C ARG A 12 1.33 -5.13 8.61
N PHE A 13 1.55 -5.48 9.88
CA PHE A 13 0.45 -5.71 10.82
C PHE A 13 -0.45 -4.48 10.97
N GLU A 14 0.12 -3.28 11.15
CA GLU A 14 -0.66 -2.05 11.26
C GLU A 14 -1.38 -1.72 9.94
N LEU A 15 -0.73 -1.94 8.79
CA LEU A 15 -1.36 -1.76 7.48
C LEU A 15 -2.58 -2.67 7.28
N GLU A 16 -2.50 -3.93 7.70
CA GLU A 16 -3.58 -4.90 7.51
C GLU A 16 -4.68 -4.82 8.57
N ASN A 17 -4.34 -4.46 9.82
CA ASN A 17 -5.25 -4.57 10.97
C ASN A 17 -5.72 -3.23 11.54
N SER A 18 -5.21 -2.09 11.06
CA SER A 18 -5.65 -0.81 11.58
C SER A 18 -7.13 -0.56 11.24
N PRO A 19 -7.99 -0.28 12.25
CA PRO A 19 -9.43 -0.11 12.03
C PRO A 19 -9.77 1.11 11.15
N LEU A 20 -8.79 2.01 10.96
CA LEU A 20 -8.94 3.21 10.14
C LEU A 20 -8.38 3.04 8.73
N MET A 21 -7.68 1.93 8.43
CA MET A 21 -6.96 1.80 7.15
C MET A 21 -7.89 1.98 5.96
N GLN A 22 -9.05 1.31 5.98
CA GLN A 22 -10.04 1.43 4.91
C GLN A 22 -10.45 2.88 4.64
N ARG A 23 -10.66 3.67 5.70
CA ARG A 23 -11.02 5.08 5.57
C ARG A 23 -9.85 5.94 5.09
N ILE A 24 -8.63 5.63 5.53
CA ILE A 24 -7.42 6.33 5.10
C ILE A 24 -7.19 6.13 3.60
N VAL A 25 -7.26 4.88 3.12
CA VAL A 25 -7.07 4.54 1.71
C VAL A 25 -8.15 5.18 0.85
N GLU A 26 -9.42 5.12 1.27
CA GLU A 26 -10.52 5.77 0.57
C GLU A 26 -10.28 7.28 0.40
N LEU A 27 -9.79 7.98 1.43
CA LEU A 27 -9.46 9.41 1.34
C LEU A 27 -8.25 9.66 0.44
N LYS A 28 -7.24 8.80 0.51
CA LYS A 28 -5.98 8.94 -0.23
C LYS A 28 -6.17 8.68 -1.73
N GLU A 29 -7.04 7.74 -2.09
CA GLU A 29 -7.43 7.41 -3.47
C GLU A 29 -8.67 8.18 -3.96
N ARG A 30 -9.11 9.24 -3.24
CA ARG A 30 -10.26 10.09 -3.62
C ARG A 30 -11.53 9.30 -3.94
N ALA A 31 -11.85 8.33 -3.08
CA ALA A 31 -12.95 7.38 -3.28
C ALA A 31 -12.87 6.59 -4.61
N TYR A 32 -11.66 6.36 -5.10
CA TYR A 32 -11.37 5.63 -6.34
C TYR A 32 -11.94 6.31 -7.59
N GLU A 33 -12.06 7.65 -7.58
CA GLU A 33 -12.59 8.44 -8.72
C GLU A 33 -11.75 8.26 -10.00
N ASP A 34 -10.45 8.01 -9.85
CA ASP A 34 -9.52 7.87 -10.96
C ASP A 34 -9.68 6.55 -11.74
N LYS A 35 -10.41 5.57 -11.19
CA LYS A 35 -10.64 4.25 -11.81
C LYS A 35 -11.42 4.31 -13.13
N ASP A 36 -12.21 5.37 -13.32
CA ASP A 36 -12.98 5.61 -14.54
C ASP A 36 -12.17 6.39 -15.60
N GLN A 37 -11.00 6.91 -15.21
CA GLN A 37 -10.12 7.71 -16.07
C GLN A 37 -8.85 6.96 -16.49
N TYR A 38 -8.37 6.03 -15.65
CA TYR A 38 -7.14 5.28 -15.88
C TYR A 38 -7.34 3.79 -15.62
N ASP A 39 -6.92 2.96 -16.57
CA ASP A 39 -7.04 1.49 -16.47
C ASP A 39 -6.23 0.89 -15.31
N GLU A 40 -5.16 1.58 -14.90
CA GLU A 40 -4.24 1.17 -13.83
C GLU A 40 -4.66 1.69 -12.44
N ALA A 41 -5.72 2.52 -12.37
CA ALA A 41 -6.13 3.09 -11.09
C ALA A 41 -6.86 2.05 -10.22
N PRO A 42 -6.63 2.07 -8.90
CA PRO A 42 -7.19 1.08 -7.99
C PRO A 42 -8.72 1.15 -7.98
N GLN A 43 -9.35 -0.01 -8.12
CA GLN A 43 -10.81 -0.12 -8.23
C GLN A 43 -11.52 -0.11 -6.87
N ASP A 44 -10.84 -0.67 -5.86
CA ASP A 44 -11.33 -0.82 -4.51
C ASP A 44 -10.18 -0.86 -3.48
N PHE A 45 -10.55 -1.06 -2.22
CA PHE A 45 -9.60 -1.09 -1.11
C PHE A 45 -8.58 -2.23 -1.22
N ALA A 46 -8.99 -3.42 -1.67
CA ALA A 46 -8.09 -4.56 -1.76
C ALA A 46 -7.05 -4.33 -2.86
N ASP A 47 -7.47 -3.76 -3.98
CA ASP A 47 -6.61 -3.41 -5.10
C ASP A 47 -5.58 -2.31 -4.71
N ALA A 48 -6.04 -1.27 -4.01
CA ALA A 48 -5.13 -0.24 -3.49
C ALA A 48 -4.10 -0.80 -2.50
N MET A 49 -4.52 -1.72 -1.61
CA MET A 49 -3.61 -2.35 -0.64
C MET A 49 -2.58 -3.26 -1.31
N ASP A 50 -2.96 -4.07 -2.31
CA ASP A 50 -2.00 -4.89 -3.08
C ASP A 50 -0.97 -4.01 -3.79
N ASN A 51 -1.42 -2.89 -4.38
CA ASN A 51 -0.51 -1.91 -4.99
C ASN A 51 0.45 -1.30 -3.97
N TYR A 52 -0.01 -0.93 -2.77
CA TYR A 52 0.86 -0.39 -1.73
C TYR A 52 1.86 -1.43 -1.23
N GLU A 53 1.44 -2.68 -1.08
CA GLU A 53 2.32 -3.76 -0.65
C GLU A 53 3.50 -3.92 -1.62
N ARG A 54 3.22 -3.94 -2.93
CA ARG A 54 4.25 -4.06 -3.96
C ARG A 54 5.21 -2.87 -3.95
N VAL A 55 4.68 -1.64 -3.83
CA VAL A 55 5.51 -0.43 -3.78
C VAL A 55 6.39 -0.41 -2.53
N LEU A 56 5.83 -0.74 -1.37
CA LEU A 56 6.57 -0.75 -0.10
C LEU A 56 7.62 -1.85 -0.07
N ASP A 57 7.39 -2.99 -0.69
CA ASP A 57 8.38 -4.05 -0.82
C ASP A 57 9.60 -3.59 -1.63
N VAL A 58 9.36 -2.98 -2.80
CA VAL A 58 10.43 -2.44 -3.65
C VAL A 58 11.17 -1.30 -2.95
N VAL A 59 10.46 -0.36 -2.35
CA VAL A 59 11.08 0.78 -1.63
C VAL A 59 11.88 0.28 -0.42
N GLY A 60 11.37 -0.70 0.30
CA GLY A 60 12.05 -1.31 1.44
C GLY A 60 13.35 -2.00 1.02
N ASP A 61 13.37 -2.69 -0.11
CA ASP A 61 14.58 -3.31 -0.67
C ASP A 61 15.61 -2.26 -1.15
N ILE A 62 15.15 -1.22 -1.87
CA ILE A 62 16.02 -0.12 -2.31
C ILE A 62 16.65 0.58 -1.11
N THR A 63 15.85 0.94 -0.10
CA THR A 63 16.35 1.72 1.04
C THR A 63 17.29 0.92 1.95
N ALA A 64 17.20 -0.41 1.96
CA ALA A 64 18.05 -1.27 2.78
C ALA A 64 19.36 -1.68 2.10
N ASN A 65 19.43 -1.64 0.76
CA ASN A 65 20.61 -2.04 0.00
C ASN A 65 21.38 -0.89 -0.68
N VAL A 66 20.90 0.37 -0.58
CA VAL A 66 21.55 1.57 -1.10
C VAL A 66 22.31 2.32 -0.01
#